data_AF-A0A523XAT9-F1
#
_entry.id   AF-A0A523XAT9-F1
#
_cell.length_a   1.000
_cell.length_b   1.000
_cell.length_c   1.000
_cell.angle_alpha   90.00
_cell.angle_beta   90.00
_cell.angle_gamma   90.00
#
_symmetry.space_group_name_H-M   'P 1'
#
loop_
_entity.id
_entity.type
_entity.pdbx_description
1 polymer ?
#
loop_
_entity_poly.entity_id
_entity_poly.type
_entity_poly.pdbx_seq_one_letter_code
_entity_poly.pdbx_strand_id
1 'polypeptide(L)'
;MIYDSGYEKCAHLYDLFDKKENVEFFLHYGLEAGEILDIGAGTGRIAIPLAEKGIKVFCIEPSPAIRREFLKKLSQRPDKQETHLVFEIYESGKLIKQIEERSLVGIIDRKKVHRLLSETGFEVKQEFNNYDLTKYQEGDSLLIVEAAKRH
;
A
#
# COMPACT_ATOMS: atom_id res chain seq x y z
N MET A 1 13.93 -31.29 5.28
CA MET A 1 12.92 -31.84 4.35
C MET A 1 13.26 -31.32 2.95
N ILE A 2 13.53 -32.22 2.02
CA ILE A 2 13.83 -31.88 0.63
C ILE A 2 12.46 -31.74 -0.05
N TYR A 3 12.06 -30.51 -0.40
CA TYR A 3 10.85 -30.31 -1.19
C TYR A 3 11.01 -31.08 -2.50
N ASP A 4 9.99 -31.85 -2.88
CA ASP A 4 9.99 -32.61 -4.12
C ASP A 4 10.33 -31.68 -5.29
N SER A 5 11.30 -32.08 -6.10
CA SER A 5 11.87 -31.25 -7.16
C SER A 5 10.82 -30.80 -8.19
N GLY A 6 9.68 -31.51 -8.28
CA GLY A 6 8.53 -31.11 -9.10
C GLY A 6 7.76 -29.93 -8.53
N TYR A 7 7.50 -29.91 -7.21
CA TYR A 7 6.78 -28.83 -6.53
C TYR A 7 7.50 -27.48 -6.70
N GLU A 8 8.82 -27.47 -6.48
CA GLU A 8 9.65 -26.28 -6.67
C GLU A 8 9.67 -25.80 -8.14
N LYS A 9 9.66 -26.71 -9.12
CA LYS A 9 9.68 -26.36 -10.56
C LYS A 9 8.34 -25.78 -11.03
N CYS A 10 7.24 -26.21 -10.44
CA CYS A 10 5.88 -25.80 -10.83
C CYS A 10 5.29 -24.69 -9.96
N ALA A 11 6.07 -24.07 -9.06
CA ALA A 11 5.61 -22.98 -8.20
C ALA A 11 4.91 -21.83 -8.94
N HIS A 12 5.41 -21.47 -10.14
CA HIS A 12 4.82 -20.44 -10.99
C HIS A 12 3.41 -20.78 -11.53
N LEU A 13 3.00 -22.04 -11.46
CA LEU A 13 1.65 -22.51 -11.82
C LEU A 13 0.74 -22.70 -10.61
N TYR A 14 1.26 -22.52 -9.39
CA TYR A 14 0.54 -22.88 -8.15
C TYR A 14 -0.84 -22.21 -8.06
N ASP A 15 -0.89 -20.90 -8.33
CA ASP A 15 -2.12 -20.11 -8.34
C ASP A 15 -3.15 -20.56 -9.39
N LEU A 16 -2.71 -21.16 -10.50
CA LEU A 16 -3.62 -21.65 -11.54
C LEU A 16 -4.51 -22.78 -11.01
N PHE A 17 -4.00 -23.53 -10.02
CA PHE A 17 -4.69 -24.66 -9.42
C PHE A 17 -5.38 -24.30 -8.10
N ASP A 18 -4.88 -23.31 -7.35
CA ASP A 18 -5.51 -22.88 -6.08
C ASP A 18 -6.63 -21.84 -6.29
N LYS A 19 -7.81 -22.35 -6.66
CA LYS A 19 -9.02 -21.55 -6.96
C LYS A 19 -10.03 -21.47 -5.82
N LYS A 20 -9.61 -21.71 -4.57
CA LYS A 20 -10.55 -21.72 -3.43
C LYS A 20 -11.07 -20.31 -3.15
N GLU A 21 -12.38 -20.15 -3.12
CA GLU A 21 -13.06 -18.88 -2.78
C GLU A 21 -13.20 -18.72 -1.26
N ASN A 22 -12.08 -18.59 -0.56
CA ASN A 22 -12.05 -18.50 0.92
C ASN A 22 -11.36 -17.24 1.45
N VAL A 23 -11.03 -16.28 0.59
CA VAL A 23 -10.36 -15.03 1.02
C VAL A 23 -11.24 -14.24 1.99
N GLU A 24 -12.52 -14.06 1.66
CA GLU A 24 -13.48 -13.32 2.51
C GLU A 24 -13.66 -13.95 3.90
N PHE A 25 -13.62 -15.28 3.97
CA PHE A 25 -13.68 -16.00 5.24
C PHE A 25 -12.51 -15.59 6.15
N PHE A 26 -11.28 -15.55 5.63
CA PHE A 26 -10.13 -15.15 6.43
C PHE A 26 -10.08 -13.64 6.70
N LEU A 27 -10.56 -12.81 5.78
CA LEU A 27 -10.69 -11.36 6.00
C LEU A 27 -11.56 -11.05 7.21
N HIS A 28 -12.69 -11.74 7.37
CA HIS A 28 -13.58 -11.55 8.52
C HIS A 28 -12.84 -11.72 9.85
N TYR A 29 -12.14 -12.84 10.05
CA TYR A 29 -11.37 -13.09 11.27
C TYR A 29 -10.16 -12.18 11.42
N GLY A 30 -9.51 -11.85 10.30
CA GLY A 30 -8.31 -11.02 10.33
C GLY A 30 -8.56 -9.59 10.79
N LEU A 31 -9.71 -9.02 10.42
CA LEU A 31 -10.13 -7.69 10.87
C LEU A 31 -10.40 -7.64 12.37
N GLU A 32 -10.83 -8.75 12.98
CA GLU A 32 -11.05 -8.85 14.43
C GLU A 32 -9.74 -9.04 15.20
N ALA A 33 -8.78 -9.80 14.65
CA ALA A 33 -7.53 -10.13 15.33
C ALA A 33 -6.48 -9.01 15.28
N GLY A 34 -6.45 -8.19 14.23
CA GLY A 34 -5.51 -7.09 14.02
C GLY A 34 -4.08 -7.50 13.60
N GLU A 35 -3.55 -8.60 14.13
CA GLU A 35 -2.23 -9.16 13.80
C GLU A 35 -2.31 -10.68 13.59
N ILE A 36 -1.69 -11.20 12.52
CA ILE A 36 -1.86 -12.59 12.06
C ILE A 36 -0.50 -13.26 11.78
N LEU A 37 -0.37 -14.54 12.13
CA LEU A 37 0.69 -15.43 11.66
C LEU A 37 0.12 -16.45 10.66
N ASP A 38 0.55 -16.38 9.41
CA ASP A 38 0.18 -17.30 8.33
C ASP A 38 1.28 -18.36 8.13
N ILE A 39 1.02 -19.59 8.57
CA ILE A 39 1.95 -20.71 8.48
C ILE A 39 1.62 -21.52 7.22
N GLY A 40 2.59 -21.62 6.31
CA GLY A 40 2.34 -22.16 4.97
C GLY A 40 1.66 -21.13 4.08
N ALA A 41 2.09 -19.87 4.17
CA ALA A 41 1.47 -18.73 3.46
C ALA A 41 1.47 -18.89 1.93
N GLY A 42 2.26 -19.83 1.40
CA GLY A 42 2.26 -20.16 -0.01
C GLY A 42 2.69 -18.97 -0.85
N THR A 43 2.02 -18.77 -1.98
CA THR A 43 2.24 -17.63 -2.87
C THR A 43 1.54 -16.35 -2.38
N GLY A 44 1.04 -16.32 -1.13
CA GLY A 44 0.42 -15.15 -0.51
C GLY A 44 -1.04 -14.89 -0.90
N ARG A 45 -1.78 -15.88 -1.40
CA ARG A 45 -3.18 -15.69 -1.84
C ARG A 45 -4.10 -15.15 -0.73
N ILE A 46 -3.85 -15.53 0.52
CA ILE A 46 -4.60 -15.07 1.70
C ILE A 46 -3.90 -13.90 2.39
N ALA A 47 -2.59 -14.04 2.65
CA ALA A 47 -1.78 -13.02 3.32
C ALA A 47 -1.79 -11.66 2.62
N ILE A 48 -1.72 -11.61 1.29
CA ILE A 48 -1.64 -10.33 0.56
C ILE A 48 -2.97 -9.56 0.68
N PRO A 49 -4.16 -10.12 0.39
CA PRO A 49 -5.42 -9.41 0.61
C PRO A 49 -5.63 -8.92 2.05
N LEU A 50 -5.22 -9.71 3.05
CA LEU A 50 -5.26 -9.30 4.46
C LEU A 50 -4.40 -8.05 4.70
N ALA A 51 -3.14 -8.08 4.24
CA ALA A 51 -2.23 -6.93 4.32
C ALA A 51 -2.75 -5.72 3.52
N GLU A 52 -3.47 -5.94 2.42
CA GLU A 52 -4.10 -4.87 1.66
C GLU A 52 -5.21 -4.15 2.44
N LYS A 53 -5.87 -4.84 3.37
CA LYS A 53 -6.84 -4.25 4.31
C LYS A 53 -6.19 -3.59 5.53
N GLY A 54 -4.86 -3.52 5.58
CA GLY A 54 -4.11 -2.88 6.68
C GLY A 54 -3.84 -3.79 7.87
N ILE A 55 -4.14 -5.09 7.75
CA ILE A 55 -3.86 -6.07 8.80
C ILE A 55 -2.38 -6.43 8.75
N LYS A 56 -1.72 -6.51 9.92
CA LYS A 56 -0.32 -6.91 9.98
C LYS A 56 -0.20 -8.43 9.91
N VAL A 57 0.47 -8.94 8.88
CA VAL A 57 0.58 -10.39 8.64
C VAL A 57 2.05 -10.83 8.60
N PHE A 58 2.42 -11.78 9.45
CA PHE A 58 3.70 -12.49 9.39
C PHE A 58 3.53 -13.79 8.64
N CYS A 59 4.40 -14.07 7.67
CA CYS A 59 4.28 -15.22 6.80
C CYS A 59 5.46 -16.18 7.01
N ILE A 60 5.17 -17.46 7.21
CA ILE A 60 6.17 -18.53 7.19
C ILE A 60 5.92 -19.39 5.96
N GLU A 61 6.87 -19.41 5.02
CA GLU A 61 6.83 -20.27 3.84
C GLU A 61 8.21 -20.89 3.59
N PRO A 62 8.38 -22.21 3.83
CA PRO A 62 9.70 -22.84 3.73
C PRO A 62 10.19 -23.05 2.29
N SER A 63 9.30 -23.13 1.29
CA SER A 63 9.67 -23.35 -0.11
C SER A 63 10.30 -22.10 -0.75
N PRO A 64 11.56 -22.16 -1.23
CA PRO A 64 12.18 -21.03 -1.91
C PRO A 64 11.48 -20.62 -3.21
N ALA A 65 11.01 -21.56 -4.03
CA ALA A 65 10.31 -21.22 -5.27
C ALA A 65 8.97 -20.54 -5.01
N ILE A 66 8.18 -21.04 -4.05
CA ILE A 66 6.91 -20.43 -3.67
C ILE A 66 7.14 -19.02 -3.08
N ARG A 67 8.16 -18.84 -2.21
CA ARG A 67 8.54 -17.51 -1.72
C ARG A 67 8.90 -16.55 -2.85
N ARG A 68 9.59 -17.00 -3.90
CA ARG A 68 9.90 -16.13 -5.05
C ARG A 68 8.62 -15.63 -5.73
N GLU A 69 7.63 -16.50 -5.93
CA GLU A 69 6.34 -16.07 -6.51
C GLU A 69 5.58 -15.13 -5.57
N PHE A 70 5.60 -15.38 -4.25
CA PHE A 70 5.03 -14.46 -3.27
C PHE A 70 5.71 -13.08 -3.36
N LEU A 71 7.04 -13.02 -3.26
CA LEU A 71 7.80 -11.77 -3.35
C LEU A 71 7.58 -11.05 -4.68
N LYS A 72 7.47 -11.79 -5.79
CA LYS A 72 7.13 -11.23 -7.10
C LYS A 72 5.77 -10.54 -7.08
N LYS A 73 4.73 -11.17 -6.53
CA LYS A 73 3.41 -10.53 -6.37
C LYS A 73 3.44 -9.31 -5.46
N LEU A 74 4.22 -9.34 -4.36
CA LEU A 74 4.41 -8.17 -3.50
C LEU A 74 5.09 -7.03 -4.26
N SER A 75 6.12 -7.32 -5.06
CA SER A 75 6.81 -6.30 -5.87
C SER A 75 5.94 -5.70 -6.98
N GLN A 76 4.93 -6.44 -7.45
CA GLN A 76 3.91 -5.96 -8.39
C GLN A 76 2.84 -5.10 -7.72
N ARG A 77 2.89 -4.94 -6.40
CA ARG A 77 2.02 -4.06 -5.61
C ARG A 77 2.86 -3.00 -4.90
N PRO A 78 3.62 -2.15 -5.65
CA PRO A 78 4.55 -1.18 -5.09
C PRO A 78 3.85 -0.03 -4.32
N ASP A 79 2.52 0.02 -4.36
CA ASP A 79 1.71 1.15 -3.92
C ASP A 79 1.59 1.27 -2.39
N LYS A 80 2.47 0.66 -1.59
CA LYS A 80 2.39 0.77 -0.12
C LYS A 80 3.78 0.94 0.47
N GLN A 81 4.16 2.19 0.73
CA GLN A 81 5.35 2.52 1.52
C GLN A 81 4.93 2.96 2.92
N GLU A 82 5.66 2.52 3.93
CA GLU A 82 5.51 3.09 5.27
C GLU A 82 6.12 4.49 5.26
N THR A 83 5.32 5.51 5.56
CA THR A 83 5.80 6.90 5.65
C THR A 83 5.44 7.50 6.99
N HIS A 84 6.20 8.51 7.37
CA HIS A 84 5.98 9.31 8.56
C HIS A 84 5.31 10.63 8.16
N LEU A 85 4.00 10.73 8.37
CA LEU A 85 3.21 11.92 8.10
C LEU A 85 3.27 12.85 9.31
N VAL A 86 3.52 14.13 9.07
CA VAL A 86 3.48 15.18 10.10
C VAL A 86 2.46 16.22 9.66
N PHE A 87 1.39 16.38 10.44
CA PHE A 87 0.34 17.36 10.20
C PHE A 87 0.45 18.50 11.21
N GLU A 88 0.54 19.72 10.72
CA GLU A 88 0.60 20.93 11.53
C GLU A 88 -0.67 21.76 11.36
N ILE A 89 -1.27 22.18 12.46
CA ILE A 89 -2.48 23.00 12.50
C ILE A 89 -2.09 24.38 12.98
N TYR A 90 -2.33 25.39 12.16
CA TYR A 90 -2.07 26.79 12.47
C TYR A 90 -3.36 27.58 12.66
N GLU A 91 -3.39 28.48 13.65
CA GLU A 91 -4.46 29.46 13.84
C GLU A 91 -3.83 30.85 13.95
N SER A 92 -4.30 31.80 13.13
CA SER A 92 -3.75 33.16 13.06
C SER A 92 -2.21 33.20 12.89
N GLY A 93 -1.66 32.26 12.11
CA GLY A 93 -0.23 32.15 11.84
C GLY A 93 0.60 31.54 12.97
N LYS A 94 -0.02 31.08 14.06
CA LYS A 94 0.66 30.37 15.15
C LYS A 94 0.39 28.87 15.06
N LEU A 95 1.43 28.05 15.21
CA LEU A 95 1.28 26.61 15.29
C LEU A 95 0.54 26.26 16.58
N ILE A 96 -0.61 25.59 16.46
CA ILE A 96 -1.45 25.17 17.58
C ILE A 96 -1.28 23.68 17.87
N LYS A 97 -1.03 22.86 16.84
CA LYS A 97 -0.92 21.40 17.01
C LYS A 97 -0.05 20.77 15.93
N GLN A 98 0.77 19.80 16.31
CA GLN A 98 1.46 18.88 15.41
C GLN A 98 0.97 17.45 15.70
N ILE A 99 0.69 16.67 14.66
CA ILE A 99 0.25 15.28 14.73
C ILE A 99 1.20 14.45 13.87
N GLU A 100 1.82 13.44 14.45
CA GLU A 100 2.71 12.51 13.75
C GLU A 100 2.03 11.16 13.60
N GLU A 101 1.97 10.65 12.38
CA GLU A 101 1.32 9.38 12.05
C GLU A 101 2.22 8.53 11.14
N ARG A 102 2.42 7.26 11.48
CA ARG A 102 3.04 6.29 10.57
C ARG A 102 1.95 5.62 9.76
N SER A 103 1.96 5.84 8.46
CA SER A 103 0.89 5.38 7.57
C SER A 103 1.45 4.63 6.36
N LEU A 104 0.73 3.61 5.92
CA LEU A 104 0.98 2.92 4.66
C LEU A 104 0.42 3.79 3.52
N VAL A 105 1.29 4.51 2.84
CA VAL A 105 0.90 5.42 1.75
C VAL A 105 0.97 4.76 0.37
N GLY A 106 -0.06 5.06 -0.40
CA GLY A 106 -0.17 4.86 -1.85
C GLY A 106 0.96 5.54 -2.61
N ILE A 107 1.64 4.84 -3.53
CA ILE A 107 2.32 5.54 -4.63
C ILE A 107 1.22 6.08 -5.54
N ILE A 108 0.98 7.39 -5.45
CA ILE A 108 -0.05 8.09 -6.19
C ILE A 108 0.59 9.01 -7.22
N ASP A 109 0.17 8.89 -8.47
CA ASP A 109 0.60 9.80 -9.53
C ASP A 109 -0.21 11.11 -9.52
N ARG A 110 0.30 12.14 -10.21
CA ARG A 110 -0.36 13.45 -10.32
C ARG A 110 -1.81 13.35 -10.77
N LYS A 111 -2.13 12.48 -11.74
CA LYS A 111 -3.49 12.32 -12.27
C LYS A 111 -4.44 11.78 -11.21
N LYS A 112 -3.98 10.80 -10.42
CA LYS A 112 -4.75 10.23 -9.30
C LYS A 112 -4.95 11.25 -8.17
N VAL A 113 -3.94 12.06 -7.83
CA VAL A 113 -4.09 13.16 -6.83
C VAL A 113 -5.17 14.14 -7.26
N HIS A 114 -5.13 14.62 -8.50
CA HIS A 114 -6.12 15.55 -9.05
C HIS A 114 -7.53 14.96 -9.04
N ARG A 115 -7.66 13.69 -9.42
CA ARG A 115 -8.94 12.99 -9.40
C ARG A 115 -9.51 12.95 -7.98
N LEU A 116 -8.71 12.55 -6.99
CA LEU A 116 -9.14 12.45 -5.59
C LEU A 116 -9.59 13.82 -5.04
N LEU A 117 -8.82 14.88 -5.32
CA LEU A 117 -9.18 16.24 -4.91
C LEU A 117 -10.51 16.68 -5.53
N SER A 118 -10.69 16.44 -6.84
CA SER A 118 -11.94 16.75 -7.54
C SER A 118 -13.13 15.99 -6.96
N GLU A 119 -13.00 14.68 -6.74
CA GLU A 119 -14.05 13.82 -6.18
C GLU A 119 -14.43 14.19 -4.75
N THR A 120 -13.51 14.77 -3.99
CA THR A 120 -13.74 15.20 -2.59
C THR A 120 -14.15 16.67 -2.46
N GLY A 121 -14.41 17.35 -3.59
CA GLY A 121 -14.89 18.73 -3.61
C GLY A 121 -13.81 19.79 -3.42
N PHE A 122 -12.54 19.45 -3.65
CA PHE A 122 -11.42 20.39 -3.66
C PHE A 122 -11.10 20.85 -5.09
N GLU A 123 -10.65 22.09 -5.19
CA GLU A 123 -10.09 22.67 -6.41
C GLU A 123 -8.60 22.91 -6.20
N VAL A 124 -7.78 22.39 -7.13
CA VAL A 124 -6.35 22.67 -7.16
C VAL A 124 -6.14 24.14 -7.52
N LYS A 125 -5.41 24.88 -6.69
CA LYS A 125 -5.07 26.29 -6.91
C LYS A 125 -3.70 26.42 -7.55
N GLN A 126 -2.70 25.71 -7.03
CA GLN A 126 -1.31 25.79 -7.51
C GLN A 126 -0.57 24.48 -7.28
N GLU A 127 0.52 24.29 -8.04
CA GLU A 127 1.44 23.17 -7.89
C GLU A 127 2.88 23.65 -7.92
N PHE A 128 3.73 23.01 -7.11
CA PHE A 128 5.14 23.35 -6.95
C PHE A 128 6.02 22.09 -6.98
N ASN A 129 7.26 22.23 -7.43
CA ASN A 129 8.23 21.12 -7.42
C ASN A 129 9.17 21.12 -6.21
N ASN A 130 9.12 22.15 -5.38
CA ASN A 130 9.94 22.30 -4.20
C ASN A 130 9.31 23.32 -3.22
N TYR A 131 10.00 23.59 -2.11
CA TYR A 131 9.55 24.52 -1.07
C TYR A 131 9.91 25.98 -1.35
N ASP A 132 10.49 26.33 -2.49
CA ASP A 132 10.82 27.72 -2.86
C ASP A 132 9.77 28.38 -3.76
N LEU A 133 8.62 27.71 -3.94
CA LEU A 133 7.50 28.12 -4.79
C LEU A 133 7.77 28.02 -6.30
N THR A 134 8.81 27.30 -6.73
CA THR A 134 9.00 26.97 -8.14
C THR A 134 7.86 26.10 -8.66
N LYS A 135 7.29 26.47 -9.81
CA LYS A 135 6.15 25.77 -10.43
C LYS A 135 6.54 24.36 -10.86
N TYR A 136 5.64 23.42 -10.60
CA TYR A 136 5.80 22.04 -11.05
C TYR A 136 5.79 21.92 -12.58
N GLN A 137 6.67 21.08 -13.12
CA GLN A 137 6.68 20.63 -14.51
C GLN A 137 6.64 19.10 -14.58
N GLU A 138 6.05 18.58 -15.65
CA GLU A 138 5.94 17.13 -15.85
C GLU A 138 7.34 16.48 -15.87
N GLY A 139 7.56 15.51 -15.00
CA GLY A 139 8.84 14.83 -14.83
C GLY A 139 9.64 15.30 -13.60
N ASP A 140 9.22 16.36 -12.92
CA ASP A 140 9.81 16.75 -11.64
C ASP A 140 9.62 15.66 -10.57
N SER A 141 10.63 15.48 -9.72
CA SER A 141 10.71 14.39 -8.74
C SER A 141 9.85 14.60 -7.49
N LEU A 142 9.36 15.81 -7.25
CA LEU A 142 8.49 16.17 -6.13
C LEU A 142 7.31 16.97 -6.66
N LEU A 143 6.12 16.68 -6.13
CA LEU A 143 4.88 17.41 -6.40
C LEU A 143 4.29 17.89 -5.08
N ILE A 144 4.15 19.20 -4.92
CA ILE A 144 3.41 19.85 -3.84
C ILE A 144 2.15 20.45 -4.45
N VAL A 145 0.97 20.10 -3.93
CA VAL A 145 -0.32 20.58 -4.44
C VAL A 145 -0.99 21.47 -3.40
N GLU A 146 -1.29 22.71 -3.77
CA GLU A 146 -2.16 23.60 -3.00
C GLU A 146 -3.59 23.43 -3.52
N ALA A 147 -4.53 23.07 -2.64
CA ALA A 147 -5.94 22.90 -3.00
C ALA A 147 -6.86 23.48 -1.93
N ALA A 148 -8.02 24.00 -2.35
CA ALA A 148 -9.02 24.59 -1.48
C ALA A 148 -10.38 23.92 -1.69
N LYS A 149 -11.15 23.72 -0.62
CA LYS A 149 -12.50 23.15 -0.70
C LYS A 149 -13.43 24.13 -1.41
N ARG A 150 -14.20 23.65 -2.38
CA ARG A 150 -15.26 24.43 -3.04
C ARG A 150 -16.35 24.71 -2.00
N HIS A 151 -16.72 25.98 -1.87
CA HIS A 151 -17.88 26.42 -1.07
C HIS A 151 -19.19 26.12 -1.78
#